data_AF-A0A060C2G3-F1
#
_entry.id   AF-A0A060C2G3-F1
#
_cell.length_a   1.000
_cell.length_b   1.000
_cell.length_c   1.000
_cell.angle_alpha   90.00
_cell.angle_beta   90.00
_cell.angle_gamma   90.00
#
_symmetry.space_group_name_H-M   'P 1'
#
loop_
_entity.id
_entity.type
_entity.pdbx_description
1 polymer ?
#
loop_
_entity_poly.entity_id
_entity_poly.type
_entity_poly.pdbx_seq_one_letter_code
_entity_poly.pdbx_strand_id
1 'polypeptide(L)'
;GKEYNTVDMSPQRLFNDYMPPYKAGLDAGSGAVMVALNSLNGTPATSDAWLLKDVLRDQWGFKGITVSDHGAIKELIKHGVASDPQDAVRVALNAGINMSMSDEYYSKYLPGLVKSGKVTMAELDDATRHVLNVKYDMG
;
A
#
# COMPACT_ATOMS: atom_id res chain seq x y z
N GLY A 1 16.65 9.26 -17.44
CA GLY A 1 16.07 8.21 -16.57
C GLY A 1 14.76 7.78 -17.16
N LYS A 2 14.37 6.51 -17.02
CA LYS A 2 13.03 6.05 -17.36
C LYS A 2 12.18 6.12 -16.08
N GLU A 3 11.21 7.02 -16.06
CA GLU A 3 10.27 7.18 -14.94
C GLU A 3 9.42 5.90 -14.80
N TYR A 4 9.10 5.49 -13.57
CA TYR A 4 8.29 4.30 -13.23
C TYR A 4 8.86 2.92 -13.62
N ASN A 5 10.12 2.88 -14.06
CA ASN A 5 10.74 1.63 -14.49
C ASN A 5 11.09 0.71 -13.31
N THR A 6 11.34 -0.56 -13.61
CA THR A 6 11.67 -1.59 -12.62
C THR A 6 12.89 -1.19 -11.78
N VAL A 7 12.78 -1.41 -10.46
CA VAL A 7 13.88 -1.32 -9.52
C VAL A 7 14.21 -2.74 -9.06
N ASP A 8 15.48 -3.13 -9.22
CA ASP A 8 15.99 -4.43 -8.78
C ASP A 8 17.28 -4.21 -7.99
N MET A 9 17.32 -4.76 -6.77
CA MET A 9 18.49 -4.71 -5.92
C MET A 9 18.46 -5.79 -4.82
N SER A 10 19.64 -6.11 -4.28
CA SER A 10 19.73 -7.03 -3.15
C SER A 10 19.06 -6.46 -1.89
N PRO A 11 18.47 -7.31 -1.03
CA PRO A 11 17.91 -6.86 0.24
C PRO A 11 18.92 -6.11 1.11
N GLN A 12 20.20 -6.52 1.12
CA GLN A 12 21.24 -5.82 1.88
C GLN A 12 21.38 -4.37 1.44
N ARG A 13 21.39 -4.12 0.12
CA ARG A 13 21.48 -2.78 -0.42
C ARG A 13 20.22 -1.97 -0.14
N LEU A 14 19.05 -2.59 -0.30
CA LEU A 14 17.77 -1.99 0.02
C LEU A 14 17.75 -1.48 1.47
N PHE A 15 18.11 -2.33 2.44
CA PHE A 15 18.06 -1.97 3.85
C PHE A 15 19.17 -1.03 4.31
N ASN A 16 20.37 -1.12 3.72
CA ASN A 16 21.50 -0.28 4.13
C ASN A 16 21.46 1.12 3.48
N ASP A 17 21.03 1.22 2.23
CA ASP A 17 21.21 2.45 1.45
C ASP A 17 19.88 3.18 1.18
N TYR A 18 18.79 2.45 0.93
CA TYR A 18 17.53 3.02 0.44
C TYR A 18 16.45 3.17 1.50
N MET A 19 16.32 2.20 2.41
CA MET A 19 15.32 2.20 3.48
C MET A 19 15.57 3.19 4.63
N PRO A 20 16.81 3.57 5.02
CA PRO A 20 17.04 4.40 6.21
C PRO A 20 16.32 5.76 6.22
N PRO A 21 16.22 6.53 5.12
CA PRO A 21 15.49 7.78 5.12
C PRO A 21 14.00 7.63 5.45
N TYR A 22 13.35 6.58 4.94
CA TYR A 22 11.94 6.29 5.24
C TYR A 22 11.78 5.94 6.71
N LYS A 23 12.63 5.06 7.24
CA LYS A 23 12.60 4.69 8.66
C LYS A 23 12.80 5.92 9.55
N ALA A 24 13.76 6.80 9.23
CA ALA A 24 14.00 8.02 9.98
C ALA A 24 12.79 8.96 10.00
N GLY A 25 12.07 9.09 8.87
CA GLY A 25 10.83 9.87 8.81
C GLY A 25 9.70 9.28 9.67
N LEU A 26 9.63 7.95 9.76
CA LEU A 26 8.66 7.26 10.63
C LEU A 26 9.03 7.39 12.10
N ASP A 27 10.30 7.22 12.45
CA ASP A 27 10.82 7.40 13.80
C ASP A 27 10.62 8.85 14.30
N ALA A 28 10.61 9.83 13.37
CA ALA A 28 10.30 11.23 13.66
C ALA A 28 8.79 11.51 13.87
N GLY A 29 7.92 10.51 13.73
CA GLY A 29 6.49 10.62 14.00
C GLY A 29 5.61 10.89 12.77
N SER A 30 6.05 10.54 11.56
CA SER A 30 5.17 10.64 10.38
C SER A 30 3.89 9.81 10.57
N GLY A 31 2.73 10.43 10.35
CA GLY A 31 1.42 9.77 10.43
C GLY A 31 0.97 9.09 9.13
N ALA A 32 1.70 9.30 8.02
CA ALA A 32 1.32 8.77 6.71
C ALA A 32 2.53 8.34 5.88
N VAL A 33 2.33 7.33 5.03
CA VAL A 33 3.29 6.86 4.02
C VAL A 33 2.58 6.77 2.68
N MET A 34 3.19 7.37 1.65
CA MET A 34 2.75 7.20 0.26
C MET A 34 3.53 6.04 -0.37
N VAL A 35 2.81 5.10 -0.99
CA VAL A 35 3.39 3.91 -1.59
C VAL A 35 3.84 4.19 -3.02
N ALA A 36 5.03 3.72 -3.37
CA ALA A 36 5.63 3.99 -4.68
C ALA A 36 4.93 3.26 -5.85
N LEU A 37 5.09 3.82 -7.05
CA LEU A 37 4.58 3.26 -8.32
C LEU A 37 5.48 2.17 -8.92
N ASN A 38 6.77 2.17 -8.59
CA ASN A 38 7.71 1.21 -9.19
C ASN A 38 7.51 -0.20 -8.62
N SER A 39 7.97 -1.20 -9.38
CA SER A 39 8.21 -2.52 -8.85
C SER A 39 9.55 -2.58 -8.12
N LEU A 40 9.58 -3.31 -7.00
CA LEU A 40 10.76 -3.67 -6.24
C LEU A 40 10.98 -5.17 -6.43
N ASN A 41 12.09 -5.55 -7.04
CA ASN A 41 12.45 -6.94 -7.31
C ASN A 41 11.33 -7.74 -8.02
N GLY A 42 10.60 -7.06 -8.92
CA GLY A 42 9.51 -7.64 -9.71
C GLY A 42 8.11 -7.44 -9.16
N THR A 43 7.93 -7.07 -7.89
CA THR A 43 6.61 -6.83 -7.28
C THR A 43 6.29 -5.34 -7.19
N PRO A 44 5.16 -4.85 -7.75
CA PRO A 44 4.72 -3.46 -7.52
C PRO A 44 4.54 -3.18 -6.03
N ALA A 45 5.10 -2.08 -5.53
CA ALA A 45 5.04 -1.75 -4.10
C ALA A 45 3.60 -1.64 -3.57
N THR A 46 2.65 -1.22 -4.42
CA THR A 46 1.22 -1.16 -4.10
C THR A 46 0.57 -2.53 -3.83
N SER A 47 1.19 -3.61 -4.30
CA SER A 47 0.76 -5.00 -4.07
C SER A 47 1.70 -5.79 -3.16
N ASP A 48 2.73 -5.15 -2.60
CA ASP A 48 3.78 -5.84 -1.85
C ASP A 48 3.43 -5.93 -0.36
N ALA A 49 2.81 -7.05 0.04
CA ALA A 49 2.47 -7.32 1.43
C ALA A 49 3.72 -7.44 2.33
N TRP A 50 4.83 -7.95 1.82
CA TRP A 50 6.08 -8.04 2.58
C TRP A 50 6.59 -6.65 2.95
N LEU A 51 6.58 -5.73 1.98
CA LEU A 51 7.02 -4.35 2.23
C LEU A 51 6.06 -3.60 3.17
N LEU A 52 4.75 -3.69 2.93
CA LEU A 52 3.75 -2.86 3.61
C LEU A 52 3.27 -3.43 4.96
N LYS A 53 3.33 -4.74 5.17
CA LYS A 53 2.97 -5.39 6.45
C LYS A 53 4.22 -5.82 7.19
N ASP A 54 4.97 -6.76 6.65
CA ASP A 54 6.07 -7.40 7.40
C ASP A 54 7.17 -6.38 7.74
N VAL A 55 7.56 -5.52 6.81
CA VAL A 55 8.61 -4.51 7.05
C VAL A 55 8.02 -3.28 7.73
N LEU A 56 7.07 -2.61 7.08
CA LEU A 56 6.57 -1.31 7.55
C LEU A 56 5.82 -1.41 8.89
N ARG A 57 4.91 -2.39 9.04
CA ARG A 57 4.07 -2.50 10.25
C ARG A 57 4.70 -3.38 11.31
N ASP A 58 5.14 -4.59 10.96
CA ASP A 58 5.58 -5.56 11.95
C ASP A 58 7.01 -5.28 12.43
N GLN A 59 7.96 -5.03 11.52
CA GLN A 59 9.34 -4.74 11.91
C GLN A 59 9.53 -3.29 12.38
N TRP A 60 8.92 -2.31 11.72
CA TRP A 60 9.12 -0.89 12.06
C TRP A 60 8.05 -0.32 12.99
N GLY A 61 6.96 -1.06 13.26
CA GLY A 61 5.93 -0.64 14.20
C GLY A 61 5.08 0.53 13.72
N PHE A 62 4.99 0.77 12.41
CA PHE A 62 4.22 1.89 11.85
C PHE A 62 2.71 1.72 12.10
N LYS A 63 2.10 2.75 12.69
CA LYS A 63 0.66 2.75 13.07
C LYS A 63 -0.20 3.73 12.25
N GLY A 64 0.44 4.53 11.40
CA GLY A 64 -0.24 5.52 10.57
C GLY A 64 -0.96 4.92 9.37
N ILE A 65 -1.29 5.77 8.40
CA ILE A 65 -1.97 5.39 7.16
C ILE A 65 -1.01 5.13 6.02
N THR A 66 -1.33 4.15 5.18
CA THR A 66 -0.72 3.97 3.86
C THR A 66 -1.66 4.50 2.78
N VAL A 67 -1.13 5.32 1.89
CA VAL A 67 -1.87 5.94 0.80
C VAL A 67 -1.26 5.48 -0.52
N SER A 68 -2.08 5.04 -1.47
CA SER A 68 -1.59 4.72 -2.80
C SER A 68 -1.12 6.00 -3.50
N ASP A 69 -0.15 5.88 -4.42
CA ASP A 69 0.09 6.96 -5.37
C ASP A 69 -1.11 7.11 -6.33
N HIS A 70 -1.09 8.18 -7.13
CA HIS A 70 -2.16 8.56 -8.04
C HIS A 70 -2.43 7.47 -9.09
N GLY A 71 -3.54 6.74 -8.91
CA GLY A 71 -3.95 5.67 -9.83
C GLY A 71 -3.17 4.36 -9.70
N ALA A 72 -2.34 4.20 -8.66
CA ALA A 72 -1.46 3.04 -8.51
C ALA A 72 -2.21 1.71 -8.46
N ILE A 73 -3.43 1.68 -7.90
CA ILE A 73 -4.25 0.45 -7.83
C ILE A 73 -4.72 0.03 -9.22
N LYS A 74 -5.11 1.00 -10.06
CA LYS A 74 -5.43 0.73 -11.47
C LYS A 74 -4.21 0.23 -12.25
N GLU A 75 -3.02 0.71 -11.92
CA GLU A 75 -1.78 0.32 -12.59
C GLU A 75 -1.38 -1.13 -12.31
N LEU A 76 -1.87 -1.74 -11.22
CA LEU A 76 -1.65 -3.17 -10.92
C LEU A 76 -2.05 -4.10 -12.07
N ILE A 77 -3.09 -3.73 -12.83
CA ILE A 77 -3.51 -4.47 -14.02
C ILE A 77 -2.44 -4.38 -15.12
N LYS A 78 -1.86 -3.18 -15.34
CA LYS A 78 -0.79 -2.97 -16.32
C LYS A 78 0.50 -3.68 -15.91
N HIS A 79 0.77 -3.74 -14.61
CA HIS A 79 1.90 -4.49 -14.04
C HIS A 79 1.70 -6.01 -14.10
N GLY A 80 0.50 -6.49 -14.46
CA GLY A 80 0.20 -7.92 -14.62
C GLY A 80 -0.02 -8.66 -13.30
N VAL A 81 -0.21 -7.95 -12.18
CA VAL A 81 -0.43 -8.55 -10.86
C VAL A 81 -1.91 -8.64 -10.46
N ALA A 82 -2.81 -8.02 -11.25
CA ALA A 82 -4.25 -8.10 -11.07
C ALA A 82 -4.94 -8.42 -12.41
N SER A 83 -5.96 -9.28 -12.38
CA SER A 83 -6.70 -9.67 -13.59
C SER A 83 -7.70 -8.63 -14.07
N ASP A 84 -8.30 -7.89 -13.13
CA ASP A 84 -9.38 -6.94 -13.38
C ASP A 84 -9.45 -5.89 -12.25
N PRO A 85 -10.30 -4.85 -12.36
CA PRO A 85 -10.40 -3.82 -11.33
C PRO A 85 -10.83 -4.32 -9.94
N GLN A 86 -11.66 -5.38 -9.85
CA GLN A 86 -12.05 -5.93 -8.56
C GLN A 86 -10.88 -6.66 -7.91
N ASP A 87 -10.12 -7.42 -8.70
CA ASP A 87 -8.93 -8.10 -8.22
C ASP A 87 -7.84 -7.11 -7.80
N ALA A 88 -7.65 -6.01 -8.53
CA ALA A 88 -6.71 -4.96 -8.18
C ALA A 88 -7.02 -4.32 -6.81
N VAL A 89 -8.31 -4.07 -6.52
CA VAL A 89 -8.75 -3.58 -5.21
C VAL A 89 -8.47 -4.58 -4.10
N ARG A 90 -8.80 -5.86 -4.33
CA ARG A 90 -8.55 -6.94 -3.38
C ARG A 90 -7.05 -7.07 -3.07
N VAL A 91 -6.20 -7.05 -4.11
CA VAL A 91 -4.74 -7.15 -3.96
C VAL A 91 -4.19 -5.96 -3.18
N ALA A 92 -4.56 -4.72 -3.53
CA ALA A 92 -4.08 -3.53 -2.85
C ALA A 92 -4.51 -3.47 -1.37
N LEU A 93 -5.77 -3.79 -1.08
CA LEU A 93 -6.28 -3.80 0.29
C LEU A 93 -5.54 -4.88 1.11
N ASN A 94 -5.39 -6.08 0.56
CA ASN A 94 -4.73 -7.18 1.24
C ASN A 94 -3.23 -6.97 1.39
N ALA A 95 -2.59 -6.20 0.49
CA ALA A 95 -1.20 -5.77 0.64
C ALA A 95 -1.04 -4.77 1.78
N GLY A 96 -2.09 -4.00 2.11
CA GLY A 96 -2.11 -3.09 3.24
C GLY A 96 -2.19 -1.62 2.85
N ILE A 97 -2.72 -1.30 1.66
CA ILE A 97 -3.11 0.06 1.27
C ILE A 97 -4.40 0.45 2.01
N ASN A 98 -4.38 1.57 2.75
CA ASN A 98 -5.56 2.02 3.51
C ASN A 98 -6.41 3.04 2.75
N MET A 99 -5.78 3.86 1.91
CA MET A 99 -6.46 4.92 1.16
C MET A 99 -6.07 4.88 -0.31
N SER A 100 -7.08 4.87 -1.17
CA SER A 100 -6.88 4.99 -2.62
C SER A 100 -6.84 6.46 -3.05
N MET A 101 -5.82 6.83 -3.83
CA MET A 101 -5.67 8.16 -4.38
C MET A 101 -6.11 8.21 -5.86
N SER A 102 -7.20 8.94 -6.12
CA SER A 102 -7.60 9.39 -7.46
C SER A 102 -7.98 8.30 -8.49
N ASP A 103 -8.55 7.16 -8.06
CA ASP A 103 -9.01 6.13 -9.01
C ASP A 103 -10.46 5.64 -8.84
N GLU A 104 -11.20 6.08 -7.80
CA GLU A 104 -12.57 5.62 -7.48
C GLU A 104 -12.70 4.09 -7.28
N TYR A 105 -11.61 3.32 -7.30
CA TYR A 105 -11.69 1.85 -7.34
C TYR A 105 -12.22 1.29 -6.02
N TYR A 106 -11.77 1.83 -4.89
CA TYR A 106 -12.21 1.38 -3.58
C TYR A 106 -13.71 1.61 -3.38
N SER A 107 -14.20 2.83 -3.65
CA SER A 107 -15.63 3.15 -3.52
C SER A 107 -16.50 2.34 -4.49
N LYS A 108 -16.02 2.06 -5.69
CA LYS A 108 -16.77 1.33 -6.72
C LYS A 108 -16.83 -0.17 -6.49
N TYR A 109 -15.73 -0.81 -6.08
CA TYR A 109 -15.62 -2.28 -6.08
C TYR A 109 -15.63 -2.92 -4.69
N LEU A 110 -15.20 -2.25 -3.62
CA LEU A 110 -15.20 -2.83 -2.26
C LEU A 110 -16.59 -3.30 -1.81
N PRO A 111 -17.71 -2.58 -2.04
CA PRO A 111 -19.03 -3.04 -1.60
C PRO A 111 -19.41 -4.41 -2.21
N GLY A 112 -19.03 -4.67 -3.46
CA GLY A 112 -19.26 -5.96 -4.12
C GLY A 112 -18.33 -7.06 -3.63
N LEU A 113 -17.06 -6.72 -3.36
CA LEU A 113 -16.06 -7.66 -2.82
C LEU A 113 -16.42 -8.14 -1.41
N VAL A 114 -16.91 -7.24 -0.57
CA VAL A 114 -17.39 -7.58 0.77
C VAL A 114 -18.64 -8.47 0.70
N LYS A 115 -19.63 -8.09 -0.12
CA LYS A 115 -20.87 -8.88 -0.30
C LYS A 115 -20.60 -10.29 -0.83
N SER A 116 -19.57 -10.46 -1.66
CA SER A 116 -19.17 -11.76 -2.22
C SER A 116 -18.24 -12.55 -1.30
N GLY A 117 -17.82 -12.00 -0.15
CA GLY A 117 -16.89 -12.63 0.79
C GLY A 117 -15.44 -12.71 0.30
N LYS A 118 -15.10 -12.05 -0.82
CA LYS A 118 -13.72 -11.97 -1.33
C LYS A 118 -12.83 -11.03 -0.54
N VAL A 119 -13.45 -10.10 0.19
CA VAL A 119 -12.84 -9.23 1.20
C VAL A 119 -13.69 -9.35 2.45
N THR A 120 -13.05 -9.50 3.60
CA THR A 120 -13.72 -9.61 4.89
C THR A 120 -14.04 -8.22 5.45
N MET A 121 -15.06 -8.13 6.29
CA MET A 121 -15.32 -6.89 7.04
C MET A 121 -14.14 -6.50 7.92
N ALA A 122 -13.42 -7.48 8.48
CA ALA A 122 -12.25 -7.21 9.31
C ALA A 122 -11.11 -6.51 8.54
N GLU A 123 -10.84 -6.91 7.29
CA GLU A 123 -9.85 -6.24 6.43
C GLU A 123 -10.25 -4.79 6.12
N LEU A 124 -11.54 -4.56 5.86
CA LEU A 124 -12.05 -3.21 5.61
C LEU A 124 -12.02 -2.34 6.89
N ASP A 125 -12.41 -2.91 8.03
CA ASP A 125 -12.42 -2.23 9.32
C ASP A 125 -11.00 -1.85 9.76
N ASP A 126 -10.02 -2.72 9.53
CA ASP A 126 -8.61 -2.42 9.81
C ASP A 126 -8.09 -1.24 8.97
N ALA A 127 -8.34 -1.26 7.66
CA ALA A 127 -7.98 -0.14 6.79
C ALA A 127 -8.67 1.17 7.21
N THR A 128 -9.96 1.09 7.57
CA THR A 128 -10.75 2.23 8.03
C THR A 128 -10.23 2.77 9.36
N ARG A 129 -9.85 1.88 10.29
CA ARG A 129 -9.30 2.23 11.60
C ARG A 129 -8.06 3.10 11.49
N HIS A 130 -7.13 2.78 10.58
CA HIS A 130 -5.95 3.60 10.37
C HIS A 130 -6.32 5.02 9.90
N VAL A 131 -7.28 5.15 8.97
CA VAL A 131 -7.76 6.45 8.49
C VAL A 131 -8.39 7.26 9.62
N LEU A 132 -9.19 6.62 10.47
CA LEU A 132 -9.83 7.28 11.61
C LEU A 132 -8.82 7.69 12.69
N ASN A 133 -7.80 6.86 12.97
CA ASN A 133 -6.75 7.20 13.93
C ASN A 133 -5.98 8.45 13.50
N VAL A 134 -5.59 8.53 12.23
CA VAL A 134 -4.88 9.72 11.73
C VAL A 134 -5.75 10.96 11.80
N LYS A 135 -7.05 10.85 11.48
CA LYS A 135 -7.98 11.98 11.67
C LYS A 135 -8.09 12.38 13.14
N TYR A 136 -8.18 11.42 14.04
CA TYR A 136 -8.25 11.68 15.48
C TYR A 136 -6.99 12.40 16.00
N ASP A 137 -5.80 11.99 15.54
CA ASP A 137 -4.54 12.62 15.91
C ASP A 137 -4.40 14.06 15.39
N MET A 138 -5.20 14.45 14.40
CA MET A 138 -5.22 15.80 13.83
C MET A 138 -6.18 16.78 14.54
N GLY A 139 -7.01 16.29 15.47
CA GLY A 139 -8.03 17.09 16.18
C GLY A 139 -9.32 17.30 15.39
#